data_AF-A0A1M2V9I3-F1
#
_entry.id   AF-A0A1M2V9I3-F1
#
_cell.length_a   1.000
_cell.length_b   1.000
_cell.length_c   1.000
_cell.angle_alpha   90.00
_cell.angle_beta   90.00
_cell.angle_gamma   90.00
#
_symmetry.space_group_name_H-M   'P 1'
#
loop_
_entity.id
_entity.type
_entity.pdbx_description
1 polymer ?
#
loop_
_entity_poly.entity_id
_entity_poly.type
_entity_poly.pdbx_seq_one_letter_code
_entity_poly.pdbx_strand_id
1 'polypeptide(L)'
;MEEDDETSKSIPKWVELEYSVGHATVQFTHLSPTSCNTLASLFAQNADPSRAPAYAHQKSVLQLMEEKGVPLEKVCLLDPRAEKELSPEDGDGRFEWFLFGGILGS
;
A
#
# COMPACT_ATOMS: atom_id res chain seq x y z
N MET A 1 14.64 -18.15 2.96
CA MET A 1 15.13 -16.79 2.67
C MET A 1 15.29 -16.77 1.17
N GLU A 2 14.36 -16.16 0.45
CA GLU A 2 14.54 -15.96 -0.99
C GLU A 2 15.62 -14.89 -1.14
N GLU A 3 16.68 -15.25 -1.87
CA GLU A 3 17.81 -14.37 -2.12
C GLU A 3 17.34 -13.23 -3.00
N ASP A 4 17.55 -12.03 -2.48
CA ASP A 4 17.00 -10.77 -2.95
C ASP A 4 17.77 -10.33 -4.21
N ASP A 5 17.42 -10.92 -5.37
CA ASP A 5 18.12 -10.82 -6.67
C ASP A 5 18.60 -9.39 -6.97
N GLU A 6 19.90 -9.23 -7.28
CA GLU A 6 20.63 -7.95 -7.38
C GLU A 6 20.38 -7.18 -8.70
N THR A 7 19.35 -7.50 -9.46
CA THR A 7 19.04 -6.81 -10.72
C THR A 7 18.11 -5.60 -10.49
N SER A 8 18.75 -4.45 -10.21
CA SER A 8 18.19 -3.09 -10.24
C SER A 8 16.87 -2.87 -9.49
N LYS A 9 16.96 -2.80 -8.15
CA LYS A 9 15.90 -2.43 -7.19
C LYS A 9 15.49 -0.94 -7.24
N SER A 10 15.43 -0.32 -8.41
CA SER A 10 14.93 1.06 -8.55
C SER A 10 13.46 1.02 -8.98
N ILE A 11 12.59 1.54 -8.13
CA ILE A 11 11.18 1.76 -8.45
C ILE A 11 11.13 2.62 -9.73
N PRO A 12 10.45 2.18 -10.80
CA PRO A 12 10.35 2.98 -12.01
C PRO A 12 9.73 4.34 -11.73
N LYS A 13 10.17 5.38 -12.45
CA LYS A 13 9.73 6.76 -12.17
C LYS A 13 8.21 6.93 -12.23
N TRP A 14 7.52 6.18 -13.09
CA TRP A 14 6.07 6.22 -13.21
C TRP A 14 5.38 5.69 -11.94
N VAL A 15 5.93 4.65 -11.30
CA VAL A 15 5.43 4.11 -10.03
C VAL A 15 5.66 5.10 -8.89
N GLU A 16 6.81 5.79 -8.86
CA GLU A 16 7.06 6.84 -7.87
C GLU A 16 6.01 7.96 -7.95
N LEU A 17 5.64 8.34 -9.18
CA LEU A 17 4.61 9.34 -9.40
C LEU A 17 3.27 8.83 -8.90
N GLU A 18 2.85 7.62 -9.26
CA GLU A 18 1.60 7.01 -8.79
C GLU A 18 1.51 6.96 -7.26
N TYR A 19 2.58 6.53 -6.57
CA TYR A 19 2.59 6.48 -5.11
C TYR A 19 2.59 7.85 -4.43
N SER A 20 2.94 8.91 -5.17
CA SER A 20 2.93 10.28 -4.66
C SER A 20 1.59 11.01 -4.83
N VAL A 21 0.63 10.45 -5.58
CA VAL A 21 -0.66 11.08 -5.85
C VAL A 21 -1.75 10.47 -4.98
N GLY A 22 -2.23 11.19 -3.98
CA GLY A 22 -3.33 10.71 -3.16
C GLY A 22 -3.80 11.69 -2.09
N HIS A 23 -5.11 11.68 -1.84
CA HIS A 23 -5.74 12.35 -0.70
C HIS A 23 -6.01 11.38 0.47
N ALA A 24 -5.67 10.11 0.31
CA ALA A 24 -5.83 9.07 1.32
C ALA A 24 -4.46 8.59 1.84
N THR A 25 -4.41 8.22 3.11
CA THR A 25 -3.21 7.66 3.73
C THR A 25 -2.92 6.27 3.16
N VAL A 26 -1.70 6.04 2.68
CA VAL A 26 -1.30 4.76 2.08
C VAL A 26 -0.33 4.01 2.99
N GLN A 27 -0.55 2.70 3.16
CA GLN A 27 0.29 1.81 3.95
C GLN A 27 0.86 0.71 3.04
N PHE A 28 2.15 0.78 2.73
CA PHE A 28 2.85 -0.29 2.01
C PHE A 28 3.33 -1.33 3.03
N THR A 29 2.94 -2.58 2.84
CA THR A 29 3.21 -3.68 3.79
C THR A 29 3.97 -4.82 3.13
N HIS A 30 4.52 -5.72 3.93
CA HIS A 30 5.22 -6.93 3.47
C HIS A 30 6.43 -6.64 2.56
N LEU A 31 7.10 -5.52 2.83
CA LEU A 31 8.26 -5.08 2.07
C LEU A 31 9.57 -5.63 2.64
N SER A 32 10.59 -5.78 1.79
CA SER A 32 11.96 -6.03 2.25
C SER A 32 12.54 -4.79 2.95
N PRO A 33 13.58 -4.95 3.80
CA PRO A 33 14.23 -3.81 4.45
C PRO A 33 14.72 -2.74 3.46
N THR A 34 15.27 -3.18 2.32
CA THR A 34 15.75 -2.30 1.25
C THR A 34 14.60 -1.49 0.66
N SER A 35 13.48 -2.13 0.34
CA SER A 35 12.30 -1.46 -0.23
C SER A 35 11.70 -0.44 0.75
N CYS A 36 11.66 -0.77 2.05
CA CYS A 36 11.24 0.18 3.08
C CYS A 36 12.11 1.43 3.10
N ASN A 37 13.44 1.28 3.08
CA ASN A 37 14.36 2.42 3.09
C ASN A 37 14.22 3.29 1.83
N THR A 38 14.06 2.68 0.66
CA THR A 38 13.86 3.38 -0.61
C THR A 38 12.55 4.18 -0.59
N LEU A 39 11.43 3.56 -0.20
CA LEU A 39 10.12 4.21 -0.15
C LEU A 39 10.06 5.30 0.92
N ALA A 40 10.61 5.06 2.12
CA ALA A 40 10.67 6.06 3.17
C ALA A 40 11.46 7.31 2.72
N SER A 41 12.57 7.11 2.01
CA SER A 41 13.36 8.20 1.43
C SER A 41 12.57 8.95 0.35
N LEU A 42 11.85 8.22 -0.52
CA LEU A 42 11.01 8.80 -1.58
C LEU A 42 9.89 9.69 -0.99
N PHE A 43 9.21 9.21 0.05
CA PHE A 43 8.13 9.95 0.69
C PHE A 43 8.64 11.16 1.47
N ALA A 44 9.82 11.08 2.08
CA ALA A 44 10.44 12.22 2.74
C ALA A 44 10.86 13.32 1.75
N GLN A 45 11.35 12.95 0.57
CA GLN A 45 11.77 13.91 -0.46
C GLN A 45 10.59 14.61 -1.14
N ASN A 46 9.45 13.94 -1.26
CA ASN A 46 8.24 14.47 -1.90
C ASN A 46 7.16 14.89 -0.88
N ALA A 47 7.58 15.23 0.35
CA ALA A 47 6.67 15.64 1.40
C ALA A 47 5.96 16.97 1.04
N ASP A 48 4.68 16.87 0.73
CA ASP A 48 3.80 17.99 0.42
C ASP A 48 2.69 18.05 1.48
N PRO A 49 2.55 19.15 2.26
CA PRO A 49 1.52 19.27 3.29
C PRO A 49 0.08 19.16 2.76
N SER A 50 -0.15 19.35 1.46
CA SER A 50 -1.47 19.21 0.83
C SER A 50 -1.86 17.76 0.53
N ARG A 51 -0.93 16.81 0.72
CA ARG A 51 -1.11 15.39 0.41
C ARG A 51 -1.19 14.55 1.67
N ALA A 52 -1.90 13.42 1.57
CA ALA A 52 -1.94 12.46 2.66
C ALA A 52 -0.60 11.70 2.76
N PRO A 53 -0.19 11.28 3.96
CA PRO A 53 1.08 10.60 4.16
C PRO A 53 1.06 9.16 3.64
N ALA A 54 2.24 8.67 3.26
CA ALA A 54 2.48 7.28 2.91
C ALA A 54 3.55 6.67 3.83
N TYR A 55 3.39 5.39 4.17
CA TYR A 55 4.29 4.68 5.08
C TYR A 55 4.69 3.31 4.51
N ALA A 56 5.92 2.90 4.78
CA ALA A 56 6.46 1.61 4.35
C ALA A 56 6.77 0.72 5.56
N HIS A 57 6.28 -0.52 5.54
CA HIS A 57 6.37 -1.48 6.63
C HIS A 57 6.87 -2.85 6.14
N GLN A 58 7.74 -3.47 6.93
CA GLN A 58 8.11 -4.88 6.75
C GLN A 58 7.02 -5.83 7.28
N LYS A 59 6.18 -5.35 8.21
CA LYS A 59 5.09 -6.13 8.81
C LYS A 59 4.07 -6.56 7.75
N SER A 60 3.44 -7.70 7.96
CA SER A 60 2.31 -8.11 7.12
C SER A 60 1.11 -7.17 7.34
N VAL A 61 0.18 -7.16 6.37
CA VAL A 61 -1.05 -6.38 6.49
C VAL A 61 -1.86 -6.76 7.74
N LEU A 62 -1.93 -8.05 8.08
CA LEU A 62 -2.67 -8.53 9.24
C LEU A 62 -2.08 -8.03 10.57
N GLN A 63 -0.74 -8.03 10.69
CA GLN A 63 -0.05 -7.48 11.85
C GLN A 63 -0.30 -5.97 11.98
N LEU A 64 -0.26 -5.24 10.87
CA LEU A 64 -0.51 -3.81 10.88
C LEU A 64 -1.97 -3.47 11.24
N MET A 65 -2.93 -4.27 10.75
CA MET A 65 -4.34 -4.14 11.09
C MET A 65 -4.58 -4.34 12.58
N GLU A 66 -3.99 -5.38 13.17
CA GLU A 66 -4.07 -5.64 14.62
C GLU A 66 -3.53 -4.46 15.44
N GLU A 67 -2.35 -3.95 15.07
CA GLU A 67 -1.73 -2.80 15.74
C GLU A 67 -2.55 -1.51 15.62
N LYS A 68 -3.31 -1.36 14.53
CA LYS A 68 -4.19 -0.21 14.28
C LYS A 68 -5.61 -0.42 14.79
N GLY A 69 -5.95 -1.61 15.30
CA GLY A 69 -7.28 -1.96 15.77
C GLY A 69 -8.33 -2.00 14.65
N VAL A 70 -7.93 -2.37 13.43
CA VAL A 70 -8.82 -2.43 12.27
C VAL A 70 -9.33 -3.86 12.08
N PRO A 71 -10.64 -4.10 12.30
CA PRO A 71 -11.18 -5.44 12.19
C PRO A 71 -11.35 -5.86 10.72
N LEU A 72 -11.27 -7.17 10.44
CA LEU A 72 -11.27 -7.72 9.08
C LEU A 72 -12.54 -7.39 8.30
N GLU A 73 -13.69 -7.36 8.96
CA GLU A 73 -14.99 -7.02 8.36
C GLU A 73 -15.06 -5.59 7.82
N LYS A 74 -14.12 -4.71 8.23
CA LYS A 74 -13.99 -3.34 7.73
C LYS A 74 -12.94 -3.18 6.65
N VAL A 75 -12.43 -4.28 6.08
CA VAL A 75 -11.46 -4.25 4.99
C VAL A 75 -12.08 -4.75 3.70
N CYS A 76 -12.01 -3.92 2.65
CA CYS A 76 -12.38 -4.29 1.29
C CYS A 76 -11.13 -4.77 0.55
N LEU A 77 -11.09 -6.05 0.16
CA LEU A 77 -10.08 -6.56 -0.76
C LEU A 77 -10.51 -6.29 -2.20
N LEU A 78 -9.66 -5.61 -2.96
CA LEU A 78 -9.86 -5.43 -4.39
C LEU A 78 -9.40 -6.69 -5.13
N ASP A 79 -10.38 -7.48 -5.55
CA ASP A 79 -10.17 -8.73 -6.28
C ASP A 79 -10.78 -8.62 -7.70
N PRO A 80 -9.98 -8.72 -8.78
CA PRO A 80 -10.49 -8.74 -10.16
C PRO A 80 -11.47 -9.89 -10.46
N ARG A 81 -11.53 -10.91 -9.60
CA ARG A 81 -12.46 -12.05 -9.71
C ARG A 81 -13.70 -11.89 -8.83
N ALA A 82 -13.84 -10.80 -8.09
CA ALA A 82 -15.04 -10.54 -7.31
C ALA A 82 -16.25 -10.37 -8.23
N GLU A 83 -17.40 -10.93 -7.83
CA GLU A 83 -18.66 -10.79 -8.57
C GLU A 83 -19.25 -9.38 -8.47
N LYS A 84 -18.91 -8.64 -7.40
CA LYS A 84 -19.43 -7.31 -7.11
C LYS A 84 -18.36 -6.25 -7.40
N GLU A 85 -18.70 -5.29 -8.26
CA GLU A 85 -17.89 -4.10 -8.49
C GLU A 85 -17.96 -3.13 -7.29
N LEU A 86 -16.86 -2.43 -7.03
CA LEU A 86 -16.84 -1.35 -6.05
C LEU A 86 -17.60 -0.14 -6.61
N SER A 87 -18.51 0.41 -5.82
CA SER A 87 -19.36 1.53 -6.21
C SER A 87 -19.30 2.67 -5.18
N PRO A 88 -19.71 3.91 -5.53
CA PRO A 88 -19.78 5.01 -4.57
C PRO A 88 -20.69 4.70 -3.35
N GLU A 89 -21.67 3.81 -3.50
CA GLU A 89 -22.55 3.37 -2.42
C GLU A 89 -21.82 2.57 -1.33
N ASP A 90 -20.69 1.93 -1.67
CA ASP A 90 -19.85 1.25 -0.68
C ASP A 90 -19.03 2.23 0.18
N GLY A 91 -19.17 3.55 -0.07
CA GLY A 91 -18.66 4.64 0.78
C GLY A 91 -19.55 4.97 1.99
N ASP A 92 -20.44 4.07 2.39
CA ASP A 92 -21.36 4.18 3.52
C ASP A 92 -20.67 4.09 4.91
N GLY A 93 -19.35 3.87 4.93
CA GLY A 93 -18.53 3.76 6.13
C GLY A 93 -18.36 2.33 6.65
N ARG A 94 -18.86 1.32 5.93
CA ARG A 94 -18.64 -0.09 6.32
C ARG A 94 -17.19 -0.55 6.15
N PHE A 95 -16.47 0.05 5.21
CA PHE A 95 -15.05 -0.22 4.97
C PHE A 95 -14.20 0.97 5.40
N GLU A 96 -13.18 0.69 6.20
CA GLU A 96 -12.16 1.66 6.58
C GLU A 96 -10.91 1.53 5.70
N TRP A 97 -10.58 0.31 5.26
CA TRP A 97 -9.38 0.03 4.48
C TRP A 97 -9.73 -0.60 3.13
N PHE A 98 -8.97 -0.22 2.11
CA PHE A 98 -9.00 -0.83 0.78
C PHE A 98 -7.65 -1.49 0.52
N LEU A 99 -7.66 -2.81 0.39
CA LEU A 99 -6.46 -3.61 0.21
C LEU A 99 -6.24 -3.91 -1.26
N PHE A 100 -5.07 -3.51 -1.76
CA PHE A 100 -4.57 -3.84 -3.08
C PHE A 100 -3.58 -4.99 -2.93
N GLY A 101 -3.84 -6.12 -3.59
CA GLY A 101 -2.92 -7.25 -3.59
C GLY A 101 -1.59 -6.92 -4.27
N GLY A 102 -0.51 -7.57 -3.83
CA GLY A 102 0.79 -7.47 -4.52
C GLY A 102 0.72 -8.17 -5.88
N ILE A 103 0.99 -7.43 -6.95
CA ILE A 103 1.07 -8.00 -8.29
C ILE A 103 2.48 -8.52 -8.49
N LEU A 104 2.64 -9.84 -8.59
CA LEU A 104 3.86 -10.45 -9.11
C LEU A 104 3.77 -10.35 -10.63
N GLY A 105 4.45 -9.35 -11.20
CA GLY A 105 4.60 -9.24 -12.64
C GLY A 105 5.31 -10.49 -13.16
N SER A 106 4.60 -11.33 -13.91
CA SER A 106 5.15 -12.47 -14.65
C SER A 106 5.72 -12.02 -15.99
#